data_AF-A0A954K3L2-F1
#
_entry.id   AF-A0A954K3L2-F1
#
_cell.length_a   1.000
_cell.length_b   1.000
_cell.length_c   1.000
_cell.angle_alpha   90.00
_cell.angle_beta   90.00
_cell.angle_gamma   90.00
#
_symmetry.space_group_name_H-M   'P 1'
#
loop_
_entity.id
_entity.type
_entity.pdbx_description
1 polymer ?
#
loop_
_entity_poly.entity_id
_entity_poly.type
_entity_poly.pdbx_seq_one_letter_code
_entity_poly.pdbx_strand_id
1 'polypeptide(L)'
;MSQGNQGNQFTALFDNKTLSMLERMRLNPTRRLTNRSRGEHLSGKGGTSTEFSDYRNYVPGDDVRYIDWNIFSRLNRPFMKQYQHEEEMHVVLILDASSSMDYEDKFLRCKQLAAAFGVMGLLNFEKVSAYACNQKGSRPEKFSPTTGRISMKRLFDFLTKIEAGGDSPIELAVEDVLRTHRGRGIAIVLSDYESFGDLQRP
;
A
#
# COMPACT_ATOMS: atom_id res chain seq x y z
N MET A 1 -41.32 0.27 22.88
CA MET A 1 -39.99 -0.37 22.93
C MET A 1 -39.11 0.33 21.91
N SER A 2 -38.03 0.95 22.38
CA SER A 2 -37.29 2.03 21.72
C SER A 2 -36.59 1.57 20.44
N GLN A 3 -37.00 2.11 19.28
CA GLN A 3 -36.19 2.11 18.07
C GLN A 3 -35.04 3.10 18.27
N GLY A 4 -33.88 2.59 18.66
CA GLY A 4 -32.65 3.37 18.75
C GLY A 4 -32.16 3.74 17.37
N ASN A 5 -32.06 5.04 17.12
CA ASN A 5 -31.51 5.69 15.92
C ASN A 5 -30.16 5.07 15.53
N GLN A 6 -30.14 4.17 14.54
CA GLN A 6 -28.90 3.68 13.94
C GLN A 6 -28.29 4.83 13.15
N GLY A 7 -27.35 5.55 13.77
CA GLY A 7 -26.55 6.56 13.08
C GLY A 7 -25.95 5.94 11.82
N ASN A 8 -26.16 6.59 10.68
CA ASN A 8 -25.81 6.12 9.34
C ASN A 8 -24.41 5.48 9.32
N GLN A 9 -24.33 4.14 9.19
CA GLN A 9 -23.06 3.42 9.16
C GLN A 9 -22.40 3.63 7.79
N PHE A 10 -21.09 3.93 7.80
CA PHE A 10 -20.38 4.22 6.55
C PHE A 10 -20.06 2.96 5.73
N THR A 11 -19.97 1.80 6.37
CA THR A 11 -19.70 0.50 5.75
C THR A 11 -20.33 -0.62 6.57
N ALA A 12 -20.63 -1.75 5.94
CA ALA A 12 -21.09 -2.96 6.62
C ALA A 12 -19.94 -3.74 7.30
N LEU A 13 -18.68 -3.40 7.00
CA LEU A 13 -17.52 -4.14 7.51
C LEU A 13 -17.19 -3.81 8.98
N PHE A 14 -17.43 -2.59 9.44
CA PHE A 14 -17.17 -2.21 10.82
C PHE A 14 -18.01 -1.00 11.25
N ASP A 15 -18.15 -0.82 12.56
CA ASP A 15 -18.86 0.31 13.13
C ASP A 15 -18.09 1.64 12.95
N ASN A 16 -18.82 2.75 13.07
CA ASN A 16 -18.25 4.08 12.91
C ASN A 16 -17.15 4.38 13.96
N LYS A 17 -17.23 3.76 15.14
CA LYS A 17 -16.21 3.89 16.20
C LYS A 17 -14.88 3.28 15.77
N THR A 18 -14.90 2.05 15.23
CA THR A 18 -13.72 1.38 14.68
C THR A 18 -13.16 2.18 13.52
N LEU A 19 -14.00 2.66 12.61
CA LEU A 19 -13.54 3.52 11.51
C LEU A 19 -12.79 4.75 12.05
N SER A 20 -13.37 5.52 12.98
CA SER A 20 -12.71 6.68 13.59
C SER A 20 -11.38 6.36 14.28
N MET A 21 -11.22 5.14 14.81
CA MET A 21 -9.94 4.67 15.35
C MET A 21 -8.93 4.43 14.22
N LEU A 22 -9.34 3.72 13.17
CA LEU A 22 -8.51 3.42 11.98
C LEU A 22 -8.03 4.70 11.28
N GLU A 23 -8.86 5.75 11.22
CA GLU A 23 -8.49 7.04 10.61
C GLU A 23 -7.27 7.70 11.28
N ARG A 24 -6.97 7.35 12.53
CA ARG A 24 -5.85 7.89 13.31
C ARG A 24 -4.62 6.99 13.31
N MET A 25 -4.75 5.78 12.77
CA MET A 25 -3.67 4.80 12.72
C MET A 25 -2.84 4.96 11.45
N ARG A 26 -1.57 4.57 11.54
CA ARG A 26 -0.63 4.58 10.41
C ARG A 26 0.04 3.23 10.28
N LEU A 27 0.27 2.82 9.05
CA LEU A 27 1.12 1.66 8.74
C LEU A 27 2.58 2.07 8.93
N ASN A 28 3.28 1.42 9.86
CA ASN A 28 4.68 1.69 10.12
C ASN A 28 5.53 0.42 9.90
N PRO A 29 5.88 0.08 8.64
CA PRO A 29 6.70 -1.07 8.36
C PRO A 29 8.09 -0.93 9.01
N THR A 30 8.40 -1.84 9.94
CA THR A 30 9.61 -1.82 10.77
C THR A 30 10.92 -1.93 9.96
N ARG A 31 10.83 -2.42 8.72
CA ARG A 31 11.99 -2.60 7.84
C ARG A 31 11.91 -1.56 6.75
N ARG A 32 12.92 -0.67 6.66
CA ARG A 32 13.17 0.11 5.45
C ARG A 32 13.26 -0.87 4.29
N LEU A 33 12.21 -0.91 3.46
CA LEU A 33 12.09 -1.77 2.30
C LEU A 33 13.00 -1.22 1.21
N THR A 34 14.32 -1.37 1.42
CA THR A 34 15.30 -1.11 0.40
C THR A 34 15.12 -2.17 -0.66
N ASN A 35 14.61 -1.78 -1.83
CA ASN A 35 14.94 -2.51 -3.05
C ASN A 35 16.47 -2.49 -3.18
N ARG A 36 17.13 -3.54 -2.66
CA ARG A 36 18.52 -3.85 -3.00
C ARG A 36 18.52 -4.45 -4.40
N SER A 37 18.07 -3.68 -5.38
CA SER A 37 18.44 -3.91 -6.78
C SER A 37 19.81 -3.27 -6.97
N ARG A 38 20.83 -4.13 -7.13
CA ARG A 38 22.21 -3.82 -7.55
C ARG A 38 22.34 -2.45 -8.23
N GLY A 39 23.16 -1.60 -7.64
CA GLY A 39 23.45 -0.27 -8.12
C GLY A 39 23.95 0.58 -6.97
N GLU A 40 25.22 0.40 -6.63
CA GLU A 40 26.03 1.46 -6.04
C GLU A 40 25.76 2.77 -6.81
N HIS A 41 25.82 3.93 -6.13
CA HIS A 41 25.29 5.24 -6.54
C HIS A 41 23.86 5.56 -6.09
N LEU A 42 23.58 5.37 -4.80
CA LEU A 42 22.51 6.07 -4.07
C LEU A 42 22.99 7.43 -3.48
N SER A 43 24.00 8.04 -4.08
CA SER A 43 24.39 9.43 -3.85
C SER A 43 24.08 10.24 -5.11
N GLY A 44 23.00 11.02 -5.11
CA GLY A 44 22.85 12.11 -6.09
C GLY A 44 21.68 12.03 -7.07
N LYS A 45 20.78 11.05 -7.00
CA LYS A 45 19.50 11.19 -7.73
C LYS A 45 18.53 12.01 -6.88
N GLY A 46 18.56 13.32 -7.09
CA GLY A 46 17.43 14.17 -6.73
C GLY A 46 16.16 13.54 -7.31
N GLY A 47 15.27 13.10 -6.42
CA GLY A 47 13.96 12.64 -6.82
C GLY A 47 13.19 13.75 -7.54
N THR A 48 12.16 13.38 -8.28
CA THR A 48 11.26 14.28 -9.02
C THR A 48 10.35 15.12 -8.11
N SER A 49 10.72 15.30 -6.84
CA SER A 49 9.95 16.12 -5.90
C SER A 49 10.15 17.60 -6.21
N THR A 50 9.06 18.36 -6.23
CA THR A 50 9.07 19.79 -6.54
C THR A 50 9.43 20.66 -5.33
N GLU A 51 9.44 20.08 -4.11
CA GLU A 51 9.59 20.84 -2.88
C GLU A 51 11.04 20.89 -2.40
N PHE A 52 11.57 22.11 -2.32
CA PHE A 52 12.88 22.41 -1.75
C PHE A 52 12.90 22.08 -0.26
N SER A 53 13.92 21.35 0.19
CA SER A 53 14.09 20.95 1.59
C SER A 53 15.20 21.75 2.28
N ASP A 54 16.41 21.72 1.74
CA ASP A 54 17.58 22.40 2.33
C ASP A 54 18.74 22.50 1.32
N TYR A 55 19.86 23.09 1.73
CA TYR A 55 21.13 23.07 1.02
C TYR A 55 22.16 22.20 1.75
N ARG A 56 22.97 21.46 0.99
CA ARG A 56 24.18 20.82 1.52
C ARG A 56 25.42 21.22 0.74
N ASN A 57 26.60 21.09 1.36
CA ASN A 57 27.86 21.27 0.64
C ASN A 57 28.00 20.22 -0.48
N TYR A 58 28.52 20.67 -1.63
CA TYR A 58 28.95 19.79 -2.70
C TYR A 58 30.13 18.91 -2.24
N VAL A 59 30.11 17.65 -2.67
CA VAL A 59 31.21 16.69 -2.49
C VAL A 59 31.62 16.14 -3.85
N PRO A 60 32.91 15.88 -4.12
CA PRO A 60 33.35 15.27 -5.37
C PRO A 60 32.57 13.99 -5.69
N GLY A 61 32.03 13.91 -6.91
CA GLY A 61 31.14 12.84 -7.35
C GLY A 61 29.65 13.20 -7.38
N ASP A 62 29.28 14.35 -6.81
CA ASP A 62 27.93 14.91 -6.92
C ASP A 62 27.64 15.42 -8.35
N ASP A 63 26.38 15.27 -8.76
CA ASP A 63 25.89 15.75 -10.05
C ASP A 63 25.74 17.27 -10.06
N VAL A 64 26.61 17.94 -10.81
CA VAL A 64 26.72 19.41 -10.89
C VAL A 64 25.43 20.10 -11.36
N ARG A 65 24.49 19.37 -11.97
CA ARG A 65 23.19 19.92 -12.40
C ARG A 65 22.32 20.39 -11.24
N TYR A 66 22.58 19.90 -10.02
CA TYR A 66 21.84 20.27 -8.81
C TYR A 66 22.54 21.35 -7.98
N ILE A 67 23.64 21.93 -8.49
CA ILE A 67 24.31 23.07 -7.84
C ILE A 67 23.43 24.32 -7.95
N ASP A 68 23.29 25.04 -6.86
CA ASP A 68 22.69 26.38 -6.89
C ASP A 68 23.74 27.43 -7.27
N TRP A 69 23.71 27.85 -8.54
CA TRP A 69 24.63 28.86 -9.07
C TRP A 69 24.41 30.26 -8.48
N ASN A 70 23.23 30.58 -7.95
CA ASN A 70 22.96 31.86 -7.29
C ASN A 70 23.55 31.93 -5.89
N ILE A 71 23.56 30.81 -5.16
CA ILE A 71 24.27 30.72 -3.88
C ILE A 71 25.78 30.71 -4.12
N PHE A 72 26.24 29.97 -5.13
CA PHE A 72 27.64 29.94 -5.52
C PHE A 72 28.18 31.35 -5.79
N SER A 73 27.45 32.18 -6.55
CA SER A 73 27.89 33.56 -6.86
C SER A 73 27.99 34.48 -5.64
N ARG A 74 27.28 34.18 -4.55
CA ARG A 74 27.30 34.98 -3.32
C ARG A 74 28.31 34.48 -2.30
N LEU A 75 28.45 33.16 -2.17
CA LEU A 75 29.23 32.53 -1.11
C LEU A 75 30.56 31.93 -1.60
N ASN A 76 30.81 31.91 -2.92
CA ASN A 76 31.97 31.28 -3.57
C ASN A 76 32.23 29.83 -3.09
N ARG A 77 31.15 29.14 -2.72
CA ARG A 77 31.17 27.75 -2.26
C ARG A 77 30.01 27.00 -2.91
N PRO A 78 30.26 25.84 -3.54
CA PRO A 78 29.21 25.09 -4.22
C PRO A 78 28.28 24.40 -3.20
N PHE A 79 26.99 24.74 -3.28
CA PHE A 79 25.93 24.11 -2.53
C PHE A 79 24.99 23.35 -3.46
N MET A 80 24.57 22.17 -3.01
CA MET A 80 23.62 21.29 -3.68
C MET A 80 22.22 21.53 -3.12
N LYS A 81 21.22 21.70 -4.00
CA LYS A 81 19.81 21.71 -3.60
C LYS A 81 19.41 20.32 -3.11
N GLN A 82 18.88 20.22 -1.90
CA GLN A 82 18.21 19.04 -1.39
C GLN A 82 16.70 19.23 -1.56
N TYR A 83 16.06 18.23 -2.14
CA TYR A 83 14.61 18.16 -2.30
C TYR A 83 14.06 17.16 -1.30
N GLN A 84 12.90 17.46 -0.71
CA GLN A 84 12.26 16.55 0.22
C GLN A 84 11.66 15.42 -0.59
N HIS A 85 12.13 14.19 -0.37
CA HIS A 85 11.56 13.03 -1.04
C HIS A 85 10.42 12.47 -0.19
N GLU A 86 9.18 12.76 -0.57
CA GLU A 86 8.04 11.97 -0.09
C GLU A 86 8.05 10.65 -0.88
N GLU A 87 8.48 9.58 -0.21
CA GLU A 87 8.31 8.22 -0.76
C GLU A 87 6.86 7.79 -0.54
N GLU A 88 6.04 7.83 -1.59
CA GLU A 88 4.71 7.22 -1.59
C GLU A 88 4.88 5.69 -1.44
N MET A 89 4.39 5.14 -0.34
CA MET A 89 4.33 3.69 -0.12
C MET A 89 3.15 3.12 -0.89
N HIS A 90 3.33 1.93 -1.43
CA HIS A 90 2.23 1.15 -1.99
C HIS A 90 1.87 -0.01 -1.05
N VAL A 91 0.66 0.04 -0.50
CA VAL A 91 0.04 -1.00 0.31
C VAL A 91 -0.74 -1.93 -0.61
N VAL A 92 -0.30 -3.17 -0.70
CA VAL A 92 -0.97 -4.21 -1.48
C VAL A 92 -1.68 -5.15 -0.52
N LEU A 93 -3.00 -5.29 -0.68
CA LEU A 93 -3.82 -6.23 0.07
C LEU A 93 -4.05 -7.48 -0.78
N ILE A 94 -3.69 -8.65 -0.28
CA ILE A 94 -3.90 -9.92 -0.96
C ILE A 94 -4.81 -10.75 -0.07
N LEU A 95 -6.03 -11.02 -0.54
CA LEU A 95 -7.05 -11.77 0.18
C LEU A 95 -7.15 -13.17 -0.40
N ASP A 96 -6.98 -14.16 0.48
CA ASP A 96 -7.40 -15.53 0.23
C ASP A 96 -8.93 -15.59 0.36
N ALA A 97 -9.61 -16.00 -0.70
CA ALA A 97 -11.06 -16.24 -0.74
C ALA A 97 -11.34 -17.70 -1.11
N SER A 98 -10.45 -18.61 -0.71
CA SER A 98 -10.59 -20.03 -0.96
C SER A 98 -11.74 -20.66 -0.14
N SER A 99 -12.04 -21.93 -0.44
CA SER A 99 -13.07 -22.72 0.24
C SER A 99 -12.82 -22.88 1.74
N SER A 100 -11.56 -22.90 2.21
CA SER A 100 -11.23 -22.95 3.64
C SER A 100 -11.64 -21.67 4.38
N MET A 101 -11.66 -20.54 3.67
CA MET A 101 -12.04 -19.24 4.19
C MET A 101 -13.56 -19.06 4.33
N ASP A 102 -14.37 -19.90 3.66
CA ASP A 102 -15.85 -19.91 3.78
C ASP A 102 -16.34 -20.59 5.08
N TYR A 103 -15.41 -20.98 5.95
CA TYR A 103 -15.73 -21.54 7.26
C TYR A 103 -16.03 -20.43 8.29
N GLU A 104 -17.23 -20.46 8.86
CA GLU A 104 -17.72 -19.48 9.85
C GLU A 104 -17.53 -18.02 9.37
N ASP A 105 -16.96 -17.16 10.22
CA ASP A 105 -16.71 -15.75 9.92
C ASP A 105 -15.27 -15.49 9.45
N LYS A 106 -14.50 -16.53 9.06
CA LYS A 106 -13.08 -16.37 8.66
C LYS A 106 -12.94 -15.31 7.57
N PHE A 107 -13.69 -15.44 6.48
CA PHE A 107 -13.59 -14.50 5.36
C PHE A 107 -14.14 -13.10 5.70
N LEU A 108 -15.17 -13.00 6.55
CA LEU A 108 -15.63 -11.71 7.05
C LEU A 108 -14.51 -10.97 7.81
N ARG A 109 -13.81 -11.66 8.71
CA ARG A 109 -12.66 -11.12 9.45
C ARG A 109 -11.51 -10.74 8.50
N CYS A 110 -11.25 -11.55 7.48
CA CYS A 110 -10.29 -11.22 6.42
C CYS A 110 -10.65 -9.89 5.72
N LYS A 111 -11.91 -9.73 5.29
CA LYS A 111 -12.41 -8.48 4.69
C LYS A 111 -12.29 -7.28 5.63
N GLN A 112 -12.58 -7.47 6.92
CA GLN A 112 -12.43 -6.43 7.95
C GLN A 112 -10.99 -5.98 8.12
N LEU A 113 -10.03 -6.92 8.18
CA LEU A 113 -8.61 -6.61 8.26
C LEU A 113 -8.10 -5.92 6.99
N ALA A 114 -8.50 -6.40 5.81
CA ALA A 114 -8.17 -5.77 4.54
C ALA A 114 -8.67 -4.32 4.50
N ALA A 115 -9.93 -4.11 4.87
CA ALA A 115 -10.53 -2.79 4.95
C ALA A 115 -9.81 -1.90 5.97
N ALA A 116 -9.42 -2.43 7.13
CA ALA A 116 -8.67 -1.69 8.14
C ALA A 116 -7.32 -1.19 7.60
N PHE A 117 -6.51 -2.08 7.01
CA PHE A 117 -5.23 -1.70 6.43
C PHE A 117 -5.37 -0.77 5.23
N GLY A 118 -6.38 -0.99 4.39
CA GLY A 118 -6.65 -0.12 3.25
C GLY A 118 -7.09 1.29 3.66
N VAL A 119 -7.90 1.44 4.70
CA VAL A 119 -8.25 2.74 5.29
C VAL A 119 -7.00 3.43 5.83
N MET A 120 -6.17 2.72 6.60
CA MET A 120 -4.90 3.28 7.09
C MET A 120 -4.02 3.74 5.94
N GLY A 121 -3.90 2.98 4.85
CA GLY A 121 -3.13 3.41 3.67
C GLY A 121 -3.73 4.66 3.00
N LEU A 122 -5.01 4.60 2.62
CA LEU A 122 -5.67 5.67 1.87
C LEU A 122 -5.69 7.02 2.60
N LEU A 123 -5.87 7.01 3.92
CA LEU A 123 -5.93 8.24 4.73
C LEU A 123 -4.56 8.83 5.03
N ASN A 124 -3.49 8.06 4.86
CA ASN A 124 -2.12 8.54 4.91
C ASN A 124 -1.55 8.88 3.52
N PHE A 125 -2.42 8.99 2.51
CA PHE A 125 -2.05 9.24 1.10
C PHE A 125 -1.15 8.16 0.48
N GLU A 126 -1.11 6.98 1.07
CA GLU A 126 -0.45 5.83 0.48
C GLU A 126 -1.29 5.25 -0.65
N LYS A 127 -0.61 4.69 -1.64
CA LYS A 127 -1.26 3.96 -2.72
C LYS A 127 -1.78 2.64 -2.18
N VAL A 128 -3.03 2.31 -2.45
CA VAL A 128 -3.66 1.05 -2.01
C VAL A 128 -4.18 0.30 -3.22
N SER A 129 -3.83 -0.97 -3.33
CA SER A 129 -4.45 -1.94 -4.25
C SER A 129 -4.88 -3.19 -3.49
N ALA A 130 -5.84 -3.92 -4.05
CA ALA A 130 -6.31 -5.17 -3.47
C ALA A 130 -6.50 -6.26 -4.54
N TYR A 131 -6.28 -7.51 -4.14
CA TYR A 131 -6.38 -8.69 -4.98
C TYR A 131 -7.11 -9.78 -4.19
N ALA A 132 -8.09 -10.43 -4.81
CA ALA A 132 -8.82 -11.54 -4.19
C ALA A 132 -8.79 -12.78 -5.09
N CYS A 133 -8.44 -13.93 -4.51
CA CYS A 133 -8.42 -15.23 -5.20
C CYS A 133 -9.66 -16.05 -4.81
N ASN A 134 -10.71 -16.03 -5.64
CA ASN A 134 -12.01 -16.66 -5.35
C ASN A 134 -12.48 -17.68 -6.39
N GLN A 135 -11.86 -17.77 -7.57
CA GLN A 135 -12.37 -18.61 -8.66
C GLN A 135 -11.25 -19.42 -9.31
N LYS A 136 -11.49 -20.73 -9.47
CA LYS A 136 -10.52 -21.67 -10.03
C LYS A 136 -10.26 -21.35 -11.51
N GLY A 137 -9.00 -21.10 -11.86
CA GLY A 137 -8.58 -20.88 -13.25
C GLY A 137 -8.88 -19.49 -13.82
N SER A 138 -9.43 -18.57 -13.02
CA SER A 138 -9.59 -17.17 -13.41
C SER A 138 -8.51 -16.29 -12.79
N ARG A 139 -8.34 -15.08 -13.34
CA ARG A 139 -7.44 -14.08 -12.75
C ARG A 139 -8.03 -13.57 -11.44
N PRO A 140 -7.19 -13.19 -10.46
CA PRO A 140 -7.66 -12.59 -9.22
C PRO A 140 -8.51 -11.34 -9.50
N GLU A 141 -9.58 -11.17 -8.74
CA GLU A 141 -10.34 -9.93 -8.76
C GLU A 141 -9.47 -8.79 -8.23
N LYS A 142 -9.48 -7.66 -8.93
CA LYS A 142 -8.50 -6.59 -8.72
C LYS A 142 -9.15 -5.26 -8.41
N PHE A 143 -8.68 -4.64 -7.34
CA PHE A 143 -8.89 -3.24 -7.03
C PHE A 143 -7.66 -2.45 -7.46
N SER A 144 -7.82 -1.63 -8.51
CA SER A 144 -6.72 -0.84 -9.08
C SER A 144 -6.09 0.11 -8.05
N PRO A 145 -4.76 0.32 -8.12
CA PRO A 145 -4.06 1.20 -7.20
C PRO A 145 -4.67 2.61 -7.16
N THR A 146 -4.96 3.11 -5.96
CA THR A 146 -5.58 4.42 -5.75
C THR A 146 -5.15 5.03 -4.42
N THR A 147 -5.36 6.33 -4.23
CA THR A 147 -4.96 7.09 -3.04
C THR A 147 -6.13 7.92 -2.54
N GLY A 148 -6.05 8.33 -1.27
CA GLY A 148 -6.92 9.35 -0.69
C GLY A 148 -8.31 8.87 -0.24
N ARG A 149 -8.97 9.76 0.52
CA ARG A 149 -10.23 9.51 1.22
C ARG A 149 -11.40 9.14 0.30
N ILE A 150 -11.45 9.69 -0.91
CA ILE A 150 -12.54 9.47 -1.88
C ILE A 150 -12.62 7.98 -2.28
N SER A 151 -11.48 7.29 -2.28
CA SER A 151 -11.41 5.88 -2.69
C SER A 151 -11.86 4.89 -1.62
N MET A 152 -12.12 5.31 -0.38
CA MET A 152 -12.54 4.40 0.70
C MET A 152 -13.85 3.67 0.37
N LYS A 153 -14.85 4.40 -0.17
CA LYS A 153 -16.13 3.79 -0.55
C LYS A 153 -15.92 2.71 -1.61
N ARG A 154 -15.09 2.99 -2.63
CA ARG A 154 -14.77 2.03 -3.69
C ARG A 154 -14.06 0.79 -3.15
N LEU A 155 -13.16 0.96 -2.17
CA LEU A 155 -12.51 -0.16 -1.49
C LEU A 155 -13.53 -1.02 -0.73
N PHE A 156 -14.44 -0.40 0.03
CA PHE A 156 -15.48 -1.14 0.75
C PHE A 156 -16.44 -1.86 -0.19
N ASP A 157 -16.87 -1.19 -1.26
CA ASP A 157 -17.73 -1.79 -2.30
C ASP A 157 -17.02 -2.98 -2.96
N PHE A 158 -15.72 -2.89 -3.23
CA PHE A 158 -14.91 -3.99 -3.75
C PHE A 158 -14.88 -5.16 -2.75
N LEU A 159 -14.46 -4.91 -1.51
CA LEU A 159 -14.32 -5.96 -0.49
C LEU A 159 -15.66 -6.65 -0.18
N THR A 160 -16.75 -5.90 -0.12
CA THR A 160 -18.08 -6.45 0.22
C THR A 160 -18.60 -7.40 -0.87
N LYS A 161 -18.25 -7.14 -2.14
CA LYS A 161 -18.65 -7.97 -3.29
C LYS A 161 -17.90 -9.29 -3.40
N ILE A 162 -16.72 -9.40 -2.78
CA ILE A 162 -15.99 -10.66 -2.82
C ILE A 162 -16.69 -11.69 -1.93
N GLU A 163 -16.89 -12.87 -2.51
CA GLU A 163 -17.39 -14.09 -1.87
C GLU A 163 -16.24 -15.10 -1.74
N ALA A 164 -16.25 -15.88 -0.65
CA ALA A 164 -15.35 -17.01 -0.47
C ALA A 164 -15.91 -18.25 -1.20
N GLY A 165 -15.19 -19.39 -1.12
CA GLY A 165 -15.62 -20.63 -1.76
C GLY A 165 -14.84 -20.99 -3.03
N GLY A 166 -13.71 -20.32 -3.27
CA GLY A 166 -12.84 -20.60 -4.41
C GLY A 166 -11.85 -21.74 -4.20
N ASP A 167 -11.34 -22.31 -5.29
CA ASP A 167 -10.18 -23.21 -5.26
C ASP A 167 -8.98 -22.58 -5.99
N SER A 168 -8.85 -21.25 -5.92
CA SER A 168 -7.79 -20.53 -6.63
C SER A 168 -6.56 -20.36 -5.73
N PRO A 169 -5.36 -20.78 -6.17
CA PRO A 169 -4.13 -20.60 -5.41
C PRO A 169 -3.83 -19.11 -5.19
N ILE A 170 -3.44 -18.75 -3.97
CA ILE A 170 -3.07 -17.37 -3.61
C ILE A 170 -1.83 -16.88 -4.37
N GLU A 171 -1.01 -17.82 -4.85
CA GLU A 171 0.17 -17.63 -5.69
C GLU A 171 -0.16 -16.84 -6.96
N LEU A 172 -1.34 -17.03 -7.56
CA LEU A 172 -1.76 -16.28 -8.73
C LEU A 172 -1.92 -14.78 -8.45
N ALA A 173 -2.43 -14.42 -7.26
CA ALA A 173 -2.46 -13.03 -6.83
C ALA A 173 -1.07 -12.49 -6.54
N VAL A 174 -0.20 -13.29 -5.89
CA VAL A 174 1.19 -12.90 -5.63
C VAL A 174 1.92 -12.65 -6.95
N GLU A 175 1.78 -13.52 -7.95
CA GLU A 175 2.37 -13.33 -9.27
C GLU A 175 1.86 -12.07 -9.99
N ASP A 176 0.54 -11.82 -9.97
CA ASP A 176 -0.02 -10.60 -10.60
C ASP A 176 0.46 -9.33 -9.90
N VAL A 177 0.60 -9.39 -8.57
CA VAL A 177 1.21 -8.33 -7.75
C VAL A 177 2.66 -8.13 -8.17
N LEU A 178 3.49 -9.16 -8.24
CA LEU A 178 4.91 -9.02 -8.64
C LEU A 178 5.05 -8.45 -10.07
N ARG A 179 4.14 -8.78 -10.98
CA ARG A 179 4.12 -8.25 -12.34
C ARG A 179 3.71 -6.79 -12.40
N THR A 180 2.69 -6.39 -11.64
CA THR A 180 2.08 -5.05 -11.70
C THR A 180 2.77 -4.05 -10.76
N HIS A 181 3.20 -4.50 -9.59
CA HIS A 181 3.70 -3.66 -8.52
C HIS A 181 5.10 -3.14 -8.83
N ARG A 182 5.30 -1.83 -8.66
CA ARG A 182 6.57 -1.14 -8.80
C ARG A 182 6.74 -0.19 -7.61
N GLY A 183 7.98 0.03 -7.19
CA GLY A 183 8.30 0.93 -6.09
C GLY A 183 8.41 0.23 -4.73
N ARG A 184 8.51 1.05 -3.67
CA ARG A 184 8.60 0.60 -2.28
C ARG A 184 7.19 0.46 -1.72
N GLY A 185 6.97 -0.57 -0.90
CA GLY A 185 5.64 -0.89 -0.45
C GLY A 185 5.59 -2.09 0.47
N ILE A 186 4.43 -2.29 1.08
CA ILE A 186 4.12 -3.47 1.88
C ILE A 186 3.10 -4.32 1.14
N ALA A 187 3.31 -5.63 1.12
CA ALA A 187 2.28 -6.59 0.75
C ALA A 187 1.75 -7.24 2.04
N ILE A 188 0.44 -7.18 2.24
CA ILE A 188 -0.27 -7.78 3.36
C ILE A 188 -1.09 -8.92 2.79
N VAL A 189 -0.70 -10.14 3.15
CA VAL A 189 -1.38 -11.37 2.76
C VAL A 189 -2.30 -11.80 3.90
N LEU A 190 -3.58 -11.97 3.60
CA LEU A 190 -4.63 -12.36 4.53
C LEU A 190 -5.18 -13.71 4.09
N SER A 191 -4.74 -14.77 4.78
CA SER A 191 -5.05 -16.16 4.48
C SER A 191 -5.00 -16.97 5.77
N ASP A 192 -5.78 -18.05 5.83
CA ASP A 192 -5.60 -19.11 6.83
C ASP A 192 -4.51 -20.12 6.44
N TYR A 193 -3.94 -19.97 5.24
CA TYR A 193 -2.91 -20.83 4.63
C TYR A 193 -3.34 -22.30 4.51
N GLU A 194 -4.65 -22.55 4.46
CA GLU A 194 -5.25 -23.87 4.23
C GLU A 194 -5.69 -24.07 2.76
N SER A 195 -5.30 -23.16 1.86
CA SER A 195 -5.59 -23.26 0.43
C SER A 195 -4.68 -24.26 -0.29
N PHE A 196 -5.16 -24.79 -1.42
CA PHE A 196 -4.37 -25.66 -2.30
C PHE A 196 -3.21 -24.86 -2.93
N GLY A 197 -1.99 -25.06 -2.43
CA GLY A 197 -0.78 -24.42 -2.92
C GLY A 197 0.41 -24.71 -2.02
N ASP A 198 1.63 -24.63 -2.55
CA ASP A 198 2.86 -24.65 -1.75
C ASP A 198 3.62 -23.36 -2.07
N LEU A 199 3.71 -22.46 -1.09
CA LEU A 199 4.35 -21.16 -1.21
C LEU A 199 5.87 -21.35 -1.14
N GLN A 200 6.42 -22.08 -2.11
CA GLN A 200 7.86 -22.23 -2.25
C GLN A 200 8.43 -20.89 -2.69
N ARG A 201 9.41 -20.39 -1.93
CA ARG A 201 10.18 -19.21 -2.34
C ARG A 201 10.83 -19.51 -3.69
N PRO A 202 10.71 -18.62 -4.69
CA PRO A 202 11.51 -18.73 -5.91
C PRO A 202 13.00 -18.58 -5.61
#